data_AF-A0A673J7U2-F1
#
_entry.id   AF-A0A673J7U2-F1
#
_cell.length_a   1.000
_cell.length_b   1.000
_cell.length_c   1.000
_cell.angle_alpha   90.00
_cell.angle_beta   90.00
_cell.angle_gamma   90.00
#
_symmetry.space_group_name_H-M   'P 1'
#
loop_
_entity.id
_entity.type
_entity.pdbx_description
1 polymer ?
#
loop_
_entity_poly.entity_id
_entity_poly.type
_entity_poly.pdbx_seq_one_letter_code
_entity_poly.pdbx_strand_id
1 'polypeptide(L)' 'MLSTLPLLTPFYVPGVAPMNFHQNSPVEIKAVKLTSSRTQLPYEYYSLPFCKPDNIFYKAENLGKDHQF' A
#
# COMPACT_ATOMS: atom_id res chain seq x y z
N MET A 1 9.24 -48.78 3.85
CA MET A 1 8.26 -47.67 3.74
C MET A 1 8.85 -46.46 4.44
N LEU A 2 9.77 -45.74 3.78
CA LEU A 2 10.38 -44.54 4.35
C LEU A 2 9.69 -43.33 3.70
N SER A 3 8.70 -42.79 4.40
CA SER A 3 7.94 -41.61 3.97
C SER A 3 8.85 -40.38 4.04
N THR A 4 9.17 -39.80 2.88
CA THR A 4 9.82 -38.49 2.78
C THR A 4 8.76 -37.40 2.94
N LEU A 5 8.76 -36.69 4.07
CA LEU A 5 7.94 -35.49 4.26
C LEU A 5 8.55 -34.33 3.44
N PRO A 6 7.77 -33.63 2.60
CA PRO A 6 8.29 -32.45 1.92
C PRO A 6 8.54 -31.34 2.95
N LEU A 7 9.79 -30.89 3.02
CA LEU A 7 10.16 -29.69 3.75
C LEU A 7 9.53 -28.49 3.02
N LEU A 8 8.47 -27.91 3.59
CA LEU A 8 7.85 -26.70 3.06
C LEU A 8 8.83 -25.52 3.24
N THR A 9 9.25 -24.93 2.12
CA THR A 9 9.97 -23.65 2.10
C THR A 9 8.94 -22.53 1.93
N PRO A 10 8.63 -21.74 2.98
CA PRO A 10 7.75 -20.60 2.82
C PRO A 10 8.42 -19.59 1.88
N PHE A 11 7.82 -19.37 0.71
CA PHE A 11 8.25 -18.33 -0.22
C PHE A 11 7.40 -17.09 0.02
N TYR A 12 8.08 -16.00 0.38
CA TYR A 12 7.45 -14.72 0.57
C TYR A 12 7.39 -13.99 -0.79
N VAL A 13 6.18 -13.67 -1.25
CA VAL A 13 5.96 -12.90 -2.47
C VAL A 13 6.55 -11.50 -2.26
N PRO A 14 7.54 -11.07 -3.07
CA PRO A 14 8.15 -9.77 -2.90
C PRO A 14 7.14 -8.69 -3.27
N GLY A 15 6.68 -7.91 -2.28
CA GLY A 15 5.71 -6.86 -2.56
C GLY A 15 5.17 -6.02 -1.39
N VAL A 16 5.44 -6.38 -0.12
CA VAL A 16 5.42 -5.56 1.13
C VAL A 16 5.16 -6.49 2.31
N ALA A 17 6.12 -6.61 3.24
CA ALA A 17 6.01 -7.53 4.36
C ALA A 17 4.91 -7.05 5.33
N PRO A 18 4.12 -7.94 5.93
CA PRO A 18 3.12 -7.54 6.91
C PRO A 18 3.80 -6.86 8.10
N MET A 19 3.30 -5.69 8.47
CA MET A 19 3.82 -4.91 9.59
C MET A 19 2.83 -5.01 10.75
N ASN A 20 3.30 -5.46 11.92
CA ASN A 20 2.49 -5.52 13.13
C ASN A 20 2.65 -4.22 13.91
N PHE A 21 1.53 -3.69 14.41
CA PHE A 21 1.49 -2.49 15.25
C PHE A 21 1.03 -2.87 16.65
N HIS A 22 1.66 -2.29 17.66
CA HIS A 22 1.22 -2.45 19.05
C HIS A 22 0.18 -1.39 19.39
N GLN A 23 -0.59 -1.61 20.46
CA GLN A 23 -1.49 -0.59 20.95
C GLN A 23 -0.70 0.69 21.28
N ASN A 24 -1.22 1.84 20.85
CA ASN A 24 -0.58 3.15 20.96
C ASN A 24 0.72 3.34 20.15
N SER A 25 1.09 2.41 19.26
CA SER A 25 2.23 2.65 18.37
C SER A 25 1.88 3.72 17.32
N PRO A 26 2.80 4.66 17.01
CA PRO A 26 2.57 5.65 15.97
C PRO A 26 2.46 4.97 14.60
N VAL A 27 1.46 5.38 13.82
CA VAL A 27 1.25 4.91 12.44
C VAL A 27 1.47 6.07 11.48
N GLU A 28 2.38 5.90 10.54
CA GLU A 28 2.57 6.86 9.46
C GLU A 28 1.47 6.68 8.40
N ILE A 29 0.66 7.73 8.20
CA ILE A 29 -0.39 7.72 7.19
C ILE A 29 0.14 8.33 5.88
N LYS A 30 -0.05 7.61 4.78
CA LYS A 30 0.28 8.07 3.41
C LYS A 30 -0.97 8.00 2.57
N ALA A 31 -1.26 9.08 1.85
CA ALA A 31 -2.33 9.13 0.87
C ALA A 31 -1.75 9.15 -0.54
N VAL A 32 -2.45 8.51 -1.48
CA VAL A 32 -2.01 8.39 -2.88
C VAL A 32 -2.96 9.18 -3.78
N LYS A 33 -4.20 8.69 -3.91
CA LYS A 33 -5.23 9.27 -4.79
C LYS A 33 -6.58 9.37 -4.06
N LEU A 34 -7.39 10.34 -4.44
CA LEU A 34 -8.82 10.41 -4.11
C LEU A 34 -9.60 9.57 -5.12
N THR A 35 -10.43 8.66 -4.62
CA THR A 35 -11.32 7.83 -5.43
C THR A 35 -12.76 7.95 -4.94
N SER A 36 -13.70 7.72 -5.84
CA SER A 36 -15.14 7.75 -5.55
C SER A 36 -15.75 6.40 -5.90
N SER A 37 -16.74 5.96 -5.11
CA SER A 37 -17.50 4.75 -5.41
C SER A 37 -18.42 4.90 -6.63
N ARG A 38 -18.70 6.14 -7.07
CA ARG A 38 -19.59 6.44 -8.20
C ARG A 38 -18.86 6.64 -9.52
N THR A 39 -17.60 7.04 -9.49
CA THR A 39 -16.84 7.42 -10.70
C THR A 39 -15.49 6.71 -10.73
N GLN A 40 -15.12 6.14 -11.87
CA GLN A 40 -13.87 5.38 -12.04
C GLN A 40 -12.60 6.25 -12.11
N LEU A 41 -12.70 7.58 -12.14
CA LEU A 41 -11.55 8.47 -12.30
C LEU A 41 -10.91 8.79 -10.94
N PRO A 42 -9.64 8.42 -10.71
CA PRO A 42 -8.89 8.86 -9.54
C PRO A 42 -8.38 10.29 -9.73
N TYR A 43 -8.41 11.08 -8.67
CA TYR A 43 -7.83 12.41 -8.61
C TYR A 43 -6.63 12.45 -7.68
N GLU A 44 -5.72 13.41 -7.87
CA GLU A 44 -4.69 13.72 -6.90
C GLU A 44 -5.29 14.06 -5.53
N TYR A 45 -4.61 13.66 -4.44
CA TYR A 45 -5.22 13.72 -3.12
C TYR A 45 -5.65 15.14 -2.67
N TYR A 46 -4.92 16.17 -3.10
CA TYR A 46 -5.21 17.59 -2.80
C TYR A 46 -5.72 18.37 -4.02
N SER A 47 -6.40 17.69 -4.94
CA SER A 47 -6.97 18.31 -6.15
C SER A 47 -8.21 19.19 -5.89
N LEU A 48 -8.94 18.92 -4.81
CA LEU A 48 -10.14 19.65 -4.44
C LEU A 48 -9.80 20.87 -3.56
N PRO A 49 -10.62 21.93 -3.56
CA PRO A 49 -10.32 23.19 -2.88
C PRO A 49 -10.64 23.14 -1.37
N PHE A 50 -10.25 22.05 -0.69
CA PHE A 50 -10.40 21.90 0.75
C PHE A 50 -9.26 21.06 1.33
N CYS A 51 -8.97 21.27 2.62
CA CYS A 51 -7.99 20.50 3.38
C CYS A 51 -6.58 20.41 2.76
N LYS A 52 -6.19 21.36 1.90
CA LYS A 52 -4.84 21.44 1.34
C LYS A 52 -3.88 22.02 2.38
N PRO A 53 -2.82 21.31 2.79
CA PRO A 53 -1.83 21.83 3.72
C PRO A 53 -0.91 22.85 3.05
N ASP A 54 -0.22 23.67 3.85
CA ASP A 54 0.76 24.65 3.36
C ASP A 54 1.94 23.98 2.64
N ASN A 55 2.35 22.80 3.12
CA ASN A 55 3.46 22.02 2.56
C ASN A 55 2.99 20.61 2.18
N ILE A 56 3.26 20.20 0.94
CA ILE A 56 2.94 18.87 0.42
C ILE A 56 4.24 18.12 0.14
N PHE A 57 4.39 16.93 0.73
CA PHE A 57 5.53 16.06 0.52
C PHE A 57 5.11 14.77 -0.19
N TYR A 58 5.55 14.59 -1.43
CA TYR A 58 5.27 13.40 -2.22
C TYR A 58 6.33 12.33 -1.96
N LYS A 59 5.89 11.12 -1.61
CA LYS A 59 6.75 9.93 -1.52
C LYS A 59 6.54 9.06 -2.76
N ALA A 60 7.61 8.47 -3.27
CA ALA A 60 7.53 7.51 -4.36
C ALA A 60 6.64 6.32 -3.95
N GLU A 61 5.71 5.95 -4.83
CA GLU A 61 4.90 4.75 -4.65
C GLU A 61 5.76 3.49 -4.83
N ASN A 62 5.34 2.38 -4.23
CA ASN A 62 6.02 1.11 -4.40
C ASN A 62 5.94 0.69 -5.88
N LEU A 63 7.08 0.64 -6.55
CA LEU A 63 7.20 0.24 -7.95
C LEU A 63 6.70 -1.20 -8.11
N GLY A 64 5.66 -1.41 -8.93
CA GLY A 64 5.12 -2.74 -9.27
C GLY A 64 3.60 -2.88 -9.32
N LYS A 65 2.80 -1.84 -8.98
CA LYS A 65 1.33 -1.91 -9.03
C LYS A 65 0.67 -1.29 -10.26
N ASP A 66 1.42 -0.57 -11.08
CA ASP A 66 0.87 0.22 -12.21
C ASP A 66 0.95 -0.49 -13.58
N HIS A 67 1.44 -1.73 -13.63
CA HIS A 67 1.50 -2.53 -14.86
C HIS A 67 0.77 -3.87 -14.72
N GLN A 68 -0.56 -3.79 -14.77
CA GLN A 68 -1.33 -4.86 -15.39
C GLN A 68 -2.44 -4.20 -16.22
N PHE A 69 -2.15 -4.08 -17.51
CA PHE A 69 -3.20 -4.03 -18.54
C PHE A 69 -3.98 -5.36 -18.50
#